data_AF-A0AAN7UNN5-F1
#
_entry.id   AF-A0AAN7UNN5-F1
#
_cell.length_a   1.000
_cell.length_b   1.000
_cell.length_c   1.000
_cell.angle_alpha   90.00
_cell.angle_beta   90.00
_cell.angle_gamma   90.00
#
_symmetry.space_group_name_H-M   'P 1'
#
loop_
_entity.id
_entity.type
_entity.pdbx_description
1 polymer ?
#
loop_
_entity_poly.entity_id
_entity_poly.type
_entity_poly.pdbx_seq_one_letter_code
_entity_poly.pdbx_strand_id
1 'polypeptide(L)'
;MSDRRKSSASQRTPTCVISPATDRPDEAENFLKTVFKHSTDDVRLVAAELAPLFGFGPNSAHNVLARSRAYYIFISPEIKKPLDEFVLEYTRGRWGIPLPKFAPTLALVKQHRDEVAWRNSASSPIDKDSVPEEYYARFIILMLKQLEAPYPARTTMLDWLRNQRYVREDTWTEDVCWVYFHTLMFLQLKAMEICKKKATFKDRARHRISQLTTPDSFCDLLSKFILSRKGLCGVQEEEP
;
A
#
# COMPACT_ATOMS: atom_id res chain seq x y z
N MET A 1 -34.44 48.60 -23.33
CA MET A 1 -34.78 47.16 -23.24
C MET A 1 -33.47 46.41 -23.08
N SER A 2 -33.30 45.75 -21.94
CA SER A 2 -32.05 45.16 -21.48
C SER A 2 -31.92 43.72 -21.96
N ASP A 3 -30.86 43.43 -22.72
CA ASP A 3 -30.46 42.05 -23.02
C ASP A 3 -29.71 41.45 -21.83
N ARG A 4 -30.44 40.68 -21.01
CA ARG A 4 -29.88 39.75 -20.04
C ARG A 4 -29.22 38.60 -20.79
N ARG A 5 -27.90 38.69 -21.01
CA ARG A 5 -27.07 37.49 -21.24
C ARG A 5 -27.13 36.62 -19.98
N LYS A 6 -27.94 35.57 -20.02
CA LYS A 6 -27.85 34.45 -19.08
C LYS A 6 -26.47 33.81 -19.28
N SER A 7 -25.57 34.10 -18.35
CA SER A 7 -24.37 33.32 -18.08
C SER A 7 -24.81 31.86 -17.93
N SER A 8 -24.39 31.02 -18.88
CA SER A 8 -24.44 29.58 -18.71
C SER A 8 -23.50 29.24 -17.56
N ALA A 9 -24.07 28.75 -16.47
CA ALA A 9 -23.32 28.13 -15.40
C ALA A 9 -22.44 27.04 -16.04
N SER A 10 -21.13 27.25 -15.99
CA SER A 10 -20.13 26.24 -16.32
C SER A 10 -20.51 24.96 -15.57
N GLN A 11 -20.98 23.96 -16.30
CA GLN A 11 -21.16 22.61 -15.78
C GLN A 11 -19.78 22.13 -15.37
N ARG A 12 -19.44 22.29 -14.08
CA ARG A 12 -18.25 21.69 -13.48
C ARG A 12 -18.39 20.19 -13.68
N THR A 13 -17.55 19.63 -14.54
CA THR A 13 -17.36 18.18 -14.66
C THR A 13 -17.23 17.59 -13.27
N PRO A 14 -17.91 16.47 -12.95
CA PRO A 14 -17.84 15.87 -11.63
C PRO A 14 -16.38 15.56 -11.33
N THR A 15 -15.80 16.38 -10.46
CA THR A 15 -14.41 16.24 -10.07
C THR A 15 -14.39 15.03 -9.17
N CYS A 16 -13.95 13.90 -9.69
CA CYS A 16 -13.70 12.72 -8.90
C CYS A 16 -12.53 13.08 -7.97
N VAL A 17 -12.83 13.45 -6.72
CA VAL A 17 -11.86 13.88 -5.71
C VAL A 17 -11.39 12.65 -4.94
N ILE A 18 -10.09 12.56 -4.69
CA ILE A 18 -9.53 11.49 -3.85
C ILE A 18 -9.68 11.88 -2.38
N SER A 19 -10.34 11.03 -1.61
CA SER A 19 -10.48 11.18 -0.16
C SER A 19 -10.51 9.83 0.55
N PRO A 20 -9.36 9.15 0.69
CA PRO A 20 -9.28 7.90 1.44
C PRO A 20 -9.58 8.09 2.91
N ALA A 21 -10.13 7.05 3.54
CA ALA A 21 -10.31 6.97 4.98
C ALA A 21 -8.99 6.55 5.64
N THR A 22 -8.11 7.51 5.92
CA THR A 22 -6.77 7.25 6.47
C THR A 22 -6.77 6.94 7.97
N ASP A 23 -7.91 7.11 8.64
CA ASP A 23 -8.12 6.88 10.07
C ASP A 23 -8.20 5.38 10.44
N ARG A 24 -8.33 4.48 9.46
CA ARG A 24 -8.54 3.04 9.68
C ARG A 24 -7.63 2.15 8.82
N PRO A 25 -6.30 2.20 9.03
CA PRO A 25 -5.35 1.41 8.23
C PRO A 25 -5.56 -0.11 8.35
N ASP A 26 -6.01 -0.61 9.50
CA ASP A 26 -6.24 -2.05 9.70
C ASP A 26 -7.48 -2.55 8.93
N GLU A 27 -8.54 -1.73 8.85
CA GLU A 27 -9.73 -2.05 8.03
C GLU A 27 -9.36 -2.05 6.54
N ALA A 28 -8.55 -1.09 6.12
CA ALA A 28 -8.01 -0.98 4.77
C ALA A 28 -7.16 -2.21 4.37
N GLU A 29 -6.27 -2.66 5.26
CA GLU A 29 -5.48 -3.88 5.04
C GLU A 29 -6.36 -5.12 4.89
N ASN A 30 -7.38 -5.27 5.75
CA ASN A 30 -8.31 -6.39 5.68
C ASN A 30 -9.17 -6.36 4.42
N PHE A 31 -9.62 -5.19 4.00
CA PHE A 31 -10.32 -4.98 2.73
C PHE A 31 -9.44 -5.43 1.56
N LEU A 32 -8.20 -4.96 1.51
CA LEU A 32 -7.24 -5.31 0.46
C LEU A 32 -6.96 -6.82 0.42
N LYS A 33 -6.77 -7.47 1.57
CA LYS A 33 -6.62 -8.93 1.68
C LYS A 33 -7.84 -9.67 1.14
N THR A 34 -9.04 -9.14 1.35
CA THR A 34 -10.29 -9.73 0.85
C THR A 34 -10.36 -9.60 -0.67
N VAL A 35 -10.10 -8.41 -1.21
CA VAL A 35 -10.00 -8.20 -2.67
C VAL A 35 -8.97 -9.16 -3.27
N PHE A 36 -7.78 -9.26 -2.67
CA PHE A 36 -6.74 -10.17 -3.13
C PHE A 36 -7.20 -11.63 -3.18
N LYS A 37 -7.86 -12.14 -2.13
CA LYS A 37 -8.37 -13.54 -2.08
C LYS A 37 -9.39 -13.86 -3.17
N HIS A 38 -10.19 -12.88 -3.57
CA HIS A 38 -11.24 -13.04 -4.58
C HIS A 38 -10.84 -12.50 -5.95
N SER A 39 -9.63 -11.96 -6.07
CA SER A 39 -9.17 -11.32 -7.30
C SER A 39 -8.91 -12.31 -8.42
N THR A 40 -9.35 -11.94 -9.62
CA THR A 40 -8.87 -12.53 -10.86
C THR A 40 -7.46 -12.01 -11.19
N ASP A 41 -6.82 -12.59 -12.20
CA ASP A 41 -5.56 -12.05 -12.74
C ASP A 41 -5.77 -10.81 -13.65
N ASP A 42 -7.02 -10.34 -13.79
CA ASP A 42 -7.34 -9.14 -14.55
C ASP A 42 -7.14 -7.87 -13.70
N VAL A 43 -6.09 -7.11 -14.03
CA VAL A 43 -5.73 -5.83 -13.40
C VAL A 43 -6.86 -4.81 -13.44
N ARG A 44 -7.74 -4.83 -14.46
CA ARG A 44 -8.87 -3.90 -14.56
C ARG A 44 -9.93 -4.18 -13.49
N LEU A 45 -10.20 -5.46 -13.25
CA LEU A 45 -11.16 -5.87 -12.23
C LEU A 45 -10.61 -5.59 -10.83
N VAL A 46 -9.35 -5.95 -10.59
CA VAL A 46 -8.65 -5.60 -9.35
C VAL A 46 -8.70 -4.10 -9.06
N ALA A 47 -8.36 -3.28 -10.05
CA ALA A 47 -8.34 -1.83 -9.86
C ALA A 47 -9.74 -1.27 -9.57
N ALA A 48 -10.79 -1.84 -10.18
CA ALA A 48 -12.17 -1.49 -9.86
C ALA A 48 -12.52 -1.79 -8.40
N GLU A 49 -12.17 -2.99 -7.91
CA GLU A 49 -12.40 -3.40 -6.52
C GLU A 49 -11.60 -2.56 -5.50
N LEU A 50 -10.42 -2.08 -5.89
CA LEU A 50 -9.60 -1.20 -5.04
C LEU A 50 -10.01 0.28 -5.10
N ALA A 51 -10.89 0.68 -6.02
CA ALA A 51 -11.29 2.08 -6.15
C ALA A 51 -11.87 2.67 -4.85
N PRO A 52 -12.73 1.97 -4.07
CA PRO A 52 -13.22 2.50 -2.80
C PRO A 52 -12.08 2.77 -1.81
N LEU A 53 -11.11 1.85 -1.74
CA LEU A 53 -9.94 1.96 -0.87
C LEU A 53 -9.06 3.15 -1.23
N PHE A 54 -8.96 3.48 -2.52
CA PHE A 54 -8.22 4.66 -2.98
C PHE A 54 -8.93 5.98 -2.72
N GLY A 55 -10.09 5.98 -2.06
CA GLY A 55 -10.78 7.21 -1.69
C GLY A 55 -11.69 7.77 -2.78
N PHE A 56 -12.11 6.95 -3.75
CA PHE A 56 -13.09 7.35 -4.76
C PHE A 56 -14.55 7.26 -4.26
N GLY A 57 -14.74 6.86 -2.99
CA GLY A 57 -16.03 6.68 -2.34
C GLY A 57 -16.53 5.21 -2.36
N PRO A 58 -17.50 4.85 -1.50
CA PRO A 58 -17.91 3.47 -1.27
C PRO A 58 -18.49 2.76 -2.50
N ASN A 59 -19.15 3.49 -3.41
CA ASN A 59 -19.76 2.94 -4.62
C ASN A 59 -18.88 3.07 -5.87
N SER A 60 -17.61 3.42 -5.69
CA SER A 60 -16.70 3.72 -6.81
C SER A 60 -16.33 2.50 -7.65
N ALA A 61 -16.44 1.29 -7.11
CA ALA A 61 -16.25 0.05 -7.86
C ALA A 61 -17.23 -0.09 -9.06
N HIS A 62 -18.37 0.60 -9.03
CA HIS A 62 -19.34 0.65 -10.14
C HIS A 62 -19.26 1.92 -10.98
N ASN A 63 -18.47 2.92 -10.56
CA ASN A 63 -18.32 4.18 -11.26
C ASN A 63 -17.25 4.07 -12.37
N VAL A 64 -17.65 4.26 -13.62
CA VAL A 64 -16.76 4.13 -14.79
C VAL A 64 -15.51 5.01 -14.69
N LEU A 65 -15.66 6.26 -14.23
CA LEU A 65 -14.54 7.18 -14.08
C LEU A 65 -13.60 6.72 -12.97
N ALA A 66 -14.12 6.37 -11.79
CA ALA A 66 -13.30 5.91 -10.68
C ALA A 66 -12.54 4.62 -11.02
N ARG A 67 -13.19 3.65 -11.67
CA ARG A 67 -12.55 2.42 -12.15
C ARG A 67 -11.45 2.70 -13.16
N SER A 68 -11.71 3.59 -14.11
CA SER A 68 -10.71 4.00 -15.11
C SER A 68 -9.50 4.64 -14.43
N ARG A 69 -9.72 5.57 -13.48
CA ARG A 69 -8.66 6.20 -12.70
C ARG A 69 -7.87 5.20 -11.87
N ALA A 70 -8.55 4.32 -11.14
CA ALA A 70 -7.90 3.28 -10.37
C ALA A 70 -7.05 2.36 -11.25
N TYR A 71 -7.54 1.98 -12.44
CA TYR A 71 -6.79 1.16 -13.40
C TYR A 71 -5.52 1.86 -13.88
N TYR A 72 -5.59 3.17 -14.15
CA TYR A 72 -4.42 3.93 -14.58
C TYR A 72 -3.29 3.98 -13.55
N ILE A 73 -3.56 3.80 -12.25
CA ILE A 73 -2.52 3.70 -11.21
C ILE A 73 -1.57 2.53 -11.51
N PHE A 74 -2.10 1.41 -12.02
CA PHE A 74 -1.33 0.20 -12.30
C PHE A 74 -0.62 0.22 -13.65
N ILE A 75 -1.09 1.03 -14.61
CA ILE A 75 -0.62 0.96 -16.00
C ILE A 75 0.08 2.23 -16.50
N SER A 76 0.07 3.34 -15.75
CA SER A 76 0.74 4.58 -16.17
C SER A 76 2.23 4.30 -16.36
N PRO A 77 2.82 4.52 -17.55
CA PRO A 77 4.22 4.19 -17.82
C PRO A 77 5.22 4.78 -16.83
N GLU A 78 4.92 5.98 -16.32
CA GLU A 78 5.76 6.73 -15.38
C GLU A 78 5.78 6.11 -13.98
N ILE A 79 4.69 5.47 -13.57
CA ILE A 79 4.54 4.81 -12.27
C ILE A 79 4.91 3.33 -12.39
N LYS A 80 4.65 2.72 -13.55
CA LYS A 80 4.86 1.30 -13.82
C LYS A 80 6.29 0.86 -13.58
N LYS A 81 7.29 1.64 -14.00
CA LYS A 81 8.70 1.29 -13.80
C LYS A 81 9.05 1.16 -12.29
N PRO A 82 8.78 2.15 -11.44
CA PRO A 82 8.91 2.00 -9.98
C PRO A 82 8.14 0.81 -9.39
N LEU A 83 6.92 0.52 -9.87
CA LEU A 83 6.13 -0.62 -9.39
C LEU A 83 6.78 -1.97 -9.73
N ASP A 84 7.28 -2.11 -10.97
CA ASP A 84 7.96 -3.32 -11.43
C ASP A 84 9.29 -3.51 -10.69
N GLU A 85 10.05 -2.42 -10.46
CA GLU A 85 11.28 -2.41 -9.66
C GLU A 85 11.00 -2.81 -8.20
N PHE A 86 9.93 -2.31 -7.59
CA PHE A 86 9.54 -2.68 -6.22
C PHE A 86 9.32 -4.19 -6.10
N VAL A 87 8.56 -4.79 -7.03
CA VAL A 87 8.31 -6.23 -7.00
C VAL A 87 9.62 -7.02 -7.07
N LEU A 88 10.54 -6.61 -7.94
CA LEU A 88 11.85 -7.25 -8.12
C LEU A 88 12.73 -7.10 -6.87
N GLU A 89 12.88 -5.87 -6.37
CA GLU A 89 13.83 -5.50 -5.32
C GLU A 89 13.37 -5.89 -3.92
N TYR A 90 12.07 -5.80 -3.64
CA TYR A 90 11.53 -6.03 -2.31
C TYR A 90 11.22 -7.51 -2.08
N THR A 91 10.49 -8.13 -3.01
CA THR A 91 10.09 -9.53 -2.83
C THR A 91 11.25 -10.49 -3.06
N ARG A 92 12.11 -10.24 -4.07
CA ARG A 92 13.30 -11.06 -4.40
C ARG A 92 13.02 -12.57 -4.42
N GLY A 93 11.85 -12.98 -4.92
CA GLY A 93 11.46 -14.39 -4.94
C GLY A 93 11.03 -14.97 -3.59
N ARG A 94 10.99 -14.16 -2.52
CA ARG A 94 10.53 -14.55 -1.18
C ARG A 94 9.01 -14.44 -1.07
N TRP A 95 8.43 -15.25 -0.19
CA TRP A 95 7.02 -15.18 0.20
C TRP A 95 6.92 -15.20 1.72
N GLY A 96 5.77 -14.74 2.26
CA GLY A 96 5.56 -14.62 3.70
C GLY A 96 6.27 -13.43 4.35
N ILE A 97 6.64 -12.45 3.53
CA ILE A 97 7.18 -11.16 3.98
C ILE A 97 6.06 -10.41 4.72
N PRO A 98 6.33 -9.79 5.88
CA PRO A 98 5.34 -9.00 6.59
C PRO A 98 4.80 -7.85 5.71
N LEU A 99 3.53 -7.49 5.94
CA LEU A 99 2.95 -6.28 5.36
C LEU A 99 3.43 -5.07 6.17
N PRO A 100 3.77 -3.95 5.51
CA PRO A 100 4.19 -2.74 6.22
C PRO A 100 3.01 -2.07 6.92
N LYS A 101 3.33 -1.18 7.85
CA LYS A 101 2.35 -0.27 8.47
C LYS A 101 2.34 1.10 7.78
N PHE A 102 1.15 1.64 7.54
CA PHE A 102 1.00 2.92 6.84
C PHE A 102 1.64 4.11 7.60
N ALA A 103 1.35 4.28 8.89
CA ALA A 103 1.82 5.45 9.63
C ALA A 103 3.37 5.55 9.71
N PRO A 104 4.13 4.48 10.02
CA PRO A 104 5.58 4.55 9.97
C PRO A 104 6.12 4.75 8.54
N THR A 105 5.52 4.13 7.53
CA THR A 105 5.90 4.41 6.13
C THR A 105 5.69 5.87 5.77
N LEU A 106 4.54 6.47 6.13
CA LEU A 106 4.25 7.86 5.87
C LEU A 106 5.24 8.80 6.58
N ALA A 107 5.65 8.47 7.80
CA ALA A 107 6.68 9.21 8.53
C ALA A 107 8.03 9.20 7.78
N LEU A 108 8.47 8.04 7.28
CA LEU A 108 9.68 7.92 6.47
C LEU A 108 9.58 8.70 5.15
N VAL A 109 8.41 8.68 4.48
CA VAL A 109 8.17 9.48 3.28
C VAL A 109 8.33 10.97 3.61
N LYS A 110 7.70 11.46 4.68
CA LYS A 110 7.79 12.86 5.10
C LYS A 110 9.23 13.26 5.46
N GLN A 111 9.98 12.36 6.09
CA GLN A 111 11.37 12.59 6.49
C GLN A 111 12.32 12.68 5.29
N HIS A 112 12.22 11.75 4.34
CA HIS A 112 13.24 11.56 3.31
C HIS A 112 12.85 12.07 1.91
N ARG A 113 11.65 12.67 1.74
CA ARG A 113 11.13 13.11 0.43
C ARG A 113 12.11 13.97 -0.37
N ASP A 114 12.85 14.84 0.31
CA ASP A 114 13.77 15.80 -0.31
C ASP A 114 15.21 15.28 -0.40
N GLU A 115 15.49 14.10 0.12
CA GLU A 115 16.83 13.52 0.12
C GLU A 115 17.20 12.91 -1.23
N VAL A 116 18.35 13.30 -1.76
CA VAL A 116 18.83 12.86 -3.08
C VAL A 116 18.97 11.33 -3.16
N ALA A 117 19.44 10.70 -2.08
CA ALA A 117 19.63 9.24 -2.02
C ALA A 117 18.30 8.48 -2.20
N TRP A 118 17.21 8.95 -1.61
CA TRP A 118 15.89 8.32 -1.70
C TRP A 118 15.17 8.61 -3.03
N ARG A 119 15.52 9.71 -3.69
CA ARG A 119 14.94 10.14 -4.97
C ARG A 119 15.62 9.56 -6.21
N ASN A 120 16.73 8.84 -6.04
CA ASN A 120 17.51 8.27 -7.13
C ASN A 120 17.33 6.75 -7.23
N SER A 121 16.93 6.28 -8.41
CA SER A 121 16.77 4.84 -8.67
C SER A 121 18.11 4.10 -8.72
N ALA A 122 19.20 4.78 -9.13
CA ALA A 122 20.51 4.19 -9.32
C ALA A 122 21.27 3.86 -8.01
N SER A 123 20.89 4.47 -6.88
CA SER A 123 21.52 4.27 -5.57
C SER A 123 20.44 3.99 -4.54
N SER A 124 20.34 2.76 -4.05
CA SER A 124 19.44 2.43 -2.95
C SER A 124 20.06 2.81 -1.62
N PRO A 125 19.42 3.67 -0.80
CA PRO A 125 19.80 3.83 0.60
C PRO A 125 19.34 2.65 1.46
N ILE A 126 18.57 1.72 0.89
CA ILE A 126 17.95 0.61 1.61
C ILE A 126 18.81 -0.64 1.50
N ASP A 127 19.10 -1.23 2.67
CA ASP A 127 19.84 -2.47 2.81
C ASP A 127 18.94 -3.68 2.57
N LYS A 128 19.56 -4.85 2.32
CA LYS A 128 18.82 -6.08 2.02
C LYS A 128 17.90 -6.55 3.15
N ASP A 129 18.26 -6.22 4.39
CA ASP A 129 17.59 -6.63 5.63
C ASP A 129 16.78 -5.50 6.28
N SER A 130 16.62 -4.39 5.57
CA SER A 130 15.75 -3.28 5.97
C SER A 130 14.30 -3.71 6.17
N VAL A 131 13.61 -2.97 7.05
CA VAL A 131 12.20 -3.20 7.35
C VAL A 131 11.30 -2.90 6.13
N PRO A 132 10.14 -3.56 6.00
CA PRO A 132 9.16 -3.32 4.93
C PRO A 132 8.89 -1.85 4.65
N GLU A 133 8.79 -1.05 5.70
CA GLU A 133 8.38 0.35 5.64
C GLU A 133 9.38 1.22 4.87
N GLU A 134 10.68 0.93 4.94
CA GLU A 134 11.71 1.66 4.20
C GLU A 134 11.56 1.43 2.70
N TYR A 135 11.35 0.17 2.29
CA TYR A 135 11.11 -0.18 0.89
C TYR A 135 9.89 0.56 0.36
N TYR A 136 8.77 0.51 1.08
CA TYR A 136 7.58 1.23 0.66
C TYR A 136 7.79 2.73 0.57
N ALA A 137 8.42 3.33 1.58
CA ALA A 137 8.66 4.77 1.61
C ALA A 137 9.49 5.22 0.41
N ARG A 138 10.56 4.50 0.05
CA ARG A 138 11.39 4.84 -1.11
C ARG A 138 10.61 4.79 -2.42
N PHE A 139 9.87 3.72 -2.67
CA PHE A 139 9.12 3.62 -3.92
C PHE A 139 7.99 4.66 -3.99
N ILE A 140 7.37 5.00 -2.86
CA ILE A 140 6.42 6.12 -2.78
C ILE A 140 7.11 7.45 -3.12
N ILE A 141 8.30 7.74 -2.57
CA ILE A 141 9.08 8.95 -2.90
C ILE A 141 9.41 9.01 -4.40
N LEU A 142 9.83 7.88 -5.00
CA LEU A 142 10.10 7.82 -6.44
C LEU A 142 8.85 8.12 -7.27
N MET A 143 7.69 7.59 -6.90
CA MET A 143 6.41 7.85 -7.58
C MET A 143 5.93 9.31 -7.38
N LEU A 144 6.09 9.88 -6.18
CA LEU A 144 5.78 11.29 -5.90
C LEU A 144 6.66 12.24 -6.73
N LYS A 145 7.95 11.94 -6.88
CA LYS A 145 8.85 12.73 -7.74
C LYS A 145 8.38 12.76 -9.20
N GLN A 146 7.82 11.67 -9.73
CA GLN A 146 7.25 11.67 -11.09
C GLN A 146 6.01 12.59 -11.19
N LEU A 147 5.19 12.66 -10.13
CA LEU A 147 4.07 13.59 -10.06
C LEU A 147 4.52 15.05 -9.98
N GLU A 148 5.67 15.34 -9.37
CA GLU A 148 6.17 16.71 -9.24
C GLU A 148 6.97 17.21 -10.45
N ALA A 149 7.41 16.31 -11.33
CA ALA A 149 8.26 16.68 -12.46
C ALA A 149 7.52 17.63 -13.43
N PRO A 150 8.16 18.72 -13.89
CA PRO A 150 7.53 19.80 -14.67
C PRO A 150 7.16 19.41 -16.11
N TYR A 151 7.34 18.16 -16.50
CA TYR A 151 6.98 17.70 -17.84
C TYR A 151 5.46 17.66 -18.01
N PRO A 152 4.94 17.99 -19.21
CA PRO A 152 3.53 17.77 -19.52
C PRO A 152 3.27 16.29 -19.27
N ALA A 153 2.31 15.96 -18.39
CA ALA A 153 2.00 14.56 -18.19
C ALA A 153 1.58 14.02 -19.54
N ARG A 154 2.24 12.97 -20.01
CA ARG A 154 1.86 12.33 -21.26
C ARG A 154 0.53 11.59 -21.11
N THR A 155 0.01 11.49 -19.89
CA THR A 155 -1.18 10.72 -19.54
C THR A 155 -2.15 11.52 -18.67
N THR A 156 -3.44 11.36 -18.97
CA THR A 156 -4.57 12.00 -18.28
C THR A 156 -4.59 11.71 -16.76
N MET A 157 -3.91 10.65 -16.30
CA MET A 157 -3.91 10.20 -14.91
C MET A 157 -2.99 11.00 -14.00
N LEU A 158 -1.73 11.22 -14.40
CA LEU A 158 -0.81 12.03 -13.59
C LEU A 158 -1.30 13.47 -13.50
N ASP A 159 -1.82 14.03 -14.60
CA ASP A 159 -2.44 15.35 -14.56
C ASP A 159 -3.62 15.38 -13.59
N TRP A 160 -4.45 14.34 -13.55
CA TRP A 160 -5.54 14.29 -12.58
C TRP A 160 -5.04 14.19 -11.14
N LEU A 161 -4.07 13.32 -10.84
CA LEU A 161 -3.45 13.23 -9.51
C LEU A 161 -2.79 14.55 -9.10
N ARG A 162 -2.06 15.20 -10.01
CA ARG A 162 -1.49 16.54 -9.82
C ARG A 162 -2.57 17.57 -9.54
N ASN A 163 -3.67 17.54 -10.29
CA ASN A 163 -4.76 18.50 -10.15
C ASN A 163 -5.54 18.36 -8.84
N GLN A 164 -5.49 17.19 -8.17
CA GLN A 164 -6.04 17.04 -6.82
C GLN A 164 -5.34 17.96 -5.81
N ARG A 165 -4.08 18.34 -6.06
CA ARG A 165 -3.33 19.25 -5.19
C ARG A 165 -4.00 20.61 -5.04
N TYR A 166 -4.66 21.10 -6.09
CA TYR A 166 -5.40 22.37 -6.05
C TYR A 166 -6.75 22.28 -5.33
N VAL A 167 -7.24 21.07 -5.07
CA VAL A 167 -8.52 20.83 -4.41
C VAL A 167 -8.34 20.52 -2.93
N ARG A 168 -7.25 19.85 -2.56
CA ARG A 168 -6.95 19.41 -1.18
C ARG A 168 -5.49 19.63 -0.81
N GLU A 169 -5.02 20.88 -0.86
CA GLU A 169 -3.59 21.20 -0.69
C GLU A 169 -2.99 20.60 0.60
N ASP A 170 -3.69 20.73 1.72
CA ASP A 170 -3.20 20.31 3.04
C ASP A 170 -3.06 18.79 3.20
N THR A 171 -3.86 18.00 2.48
CA THR A 171 -3.91 16.52 2.62
C THR A 171 -3.43 15.77 1.39
N TRP A 172 -3.21 16.46 0.27
CA TRP A 172 -2.93 15.84 -1.03
C TRP A 172 -1.77 14.83 -0.97
N THR A 173 -0.68 15.20 -0.30
CA THR A 173 0.49 14.31 -0.21
C THR A 173 0.12 13.01 0.51
N GLU A 174 -0.64 13.10 1.60
CA GLU A 174 -1.06 11.93 2.38
C GLU A 174 -2.07 11.06 1.62
N ASP A 175 -3.04 11.69 0.97
CA ASP A 175 -4.03 11.03 0.11
C ASP A 175 -3.34 10.22 -1.02
N VAL A 176 -2.34 10.81 -1.67
CA VAL A 176 -1.57 10.15 -2.73
C VAL A 176 -0.67 9.04 -2.17
N CYS A 177 -0.03 9.28 -1.03
CA CYS A 177 0.76 8.24 -0.34
C CYS A 177 -0.10 7.03 0.00
N TRP A 178 -1.34 7.24 0.47
CA TRP A 178 -2.28 6.17 0.76
C TRP A 178 -2.59 5.31 -0.46
N VAL A 179 -2.86 5.94 -1.60
CA VAL A 179 -3.14 5.25 -2.87
C VAL A 179 -1.95 4.40 -3.31
N TYR A 180 -0.75 4.97 -3.27
CA TYR A 180 0.47 4.25 -3.66
C TYR A 180 0.82 3.13 -2.69
N PHE A 181 0.68 3.37 -1.38
CA PHE A 181 0.93 2.37 -0.35
C PHE A 181 0.07 1.11 -0.56
N HIS A 182 -1.24 1.27 -0.77
CA HIS A 182 -2.13 0.13 -0.98
C HIS A 182 -1.94 -0.52 -2.35
N THR A 183 -1.49 0.24 -3.36
CA THR A 183 -1.08 -0.32 -4.65
C THR A 183 0.13 -1.24 -4.48
N LEU A 184 1.18 -0.78 -3.79
CA LEU A 184 2.37 -1.58 -3.48
C LEU A 184 2.03 -2.82 -2.64
N MET A 185 1.12 -2.67 -1.67
CA MET A 185 0.62 -3.79 -0.85
C MET A 185 -0.05 -4.87 -1.68
N PHE A 186 -0.91 -4.48 -2.62
CA PHE A 186 -1.53 -5.45 -3.52
C PHE A 186 -0.48 -6.17 -4.39
N LEU A 187 0.49 -5.43 -4.94
CA LEU A 187 1.57 -6.01 -5.75
C LEU A 187 2.47 -6.95 -4.95
N GLN A 188 2.79 -6.60 -3.69
CA GLN A 188 3.52 -7.48 -2.79
C GLN A 188 2.77 -8.81 -2.61
N LEU A 189 1.48 -8.78 -2.32
CA LEU A 189 0.67 -10.00 -2.14
C LEU A 189 0.68 -10.88 -3.40
N LYS A 190 0.46 -10.29 -4.57
CA LYS A 190 0.50 -11.02 -5.86
C LYS A 190 1.87 -11.62 -6.14
N ALA A 191 2.94 -10.87 -5.94
CA ALA A 191 4.30 -11.36 -6.11
C ALA A 191 4.62 -12.51 -5.15
N MET A 192 4.26 -12.39 -3.87
CA MET A 192 4.44 -13.46 -2.88
C MET A 192 3.63 -14.71 -3.23
N GLU A 193 2.42 -14.56 -3.78
CA GLU A 193 1.61 -15.68 -4.24
C GLU A 193 2.28 -16.45 -5.37
N ILE A 194 2.80 -15.73 -6.38
CA ILE A 194 3.53 -16.32 -7.50
C ILE A 194 4.77 -17.06 -6.97
N CYS A 195 5.51 -16.45 -6.06
CA CYS A 195 6.70 -17.07 -5.46
C CYS A 195 6.33 -18.34 -4.67
N LYS A 196 5.26 -18.29 -3.87
CA LYS A 196 4.75 -19.45 -3.12
C LYS A 196 4.30 -20.60 -4.03
N LYS A 197 3.66 -20.29 -5.17
CA LYS A 197 3.26 -21.29 -6.18
C LYS A 197 4.47 -21.97 -6.82
N LYS A 198 5.56 -21.23 -7.04
CA LYS A 198 6.82 -21.73 -7.60
C LYS A 198 7.72 -22.46 -6.59
N ALA A 199 7.53 -22.21 -5.30
CA ALA A 199 8.32 -22.84 -4.24
C ALA A 199 8.19 -24.36 -4.21
N THR A 200 9.23 -25.07 -3.77
CA THR A 200 9.12 -26.52 -3.53
C THR A 200 8.26 -26.78 -2.28
N PHE A 201 7.71 -28.01 -2.16
CA PHE A 201 6.99 -28.39 -0.93
C PHE A 201 7.89 -28.28 0.31
N LYS A 202 9.17 -28.65 0.18
CA LYS A 202 10.18 -28.56 1.24
C LYS A 202 10.34 -27.12 1.74
N ASP A 203 10.43 -26.16 0.84
CA ASP A 203 10.60 -24.75 1.21
C ASP A 203 9.33 -24.19 1.86
N ARG A 204 8.15 -24.57 1.35
CA ARG A 204 6.87 -24.21 1.99
C ARG A 204 6.74 -24.79 3.40
N ALA A 205 7.12 -26.05 3.60
CA ALA A 205 7.10 -26.70 4.91
C ALA A 205 8.08 -26.04 5.89
N ARG A 206 9.32 -25.78 5.47
CA ARG A 206 10.32 -25.06 6.26
C ARG A 206 9.83 -23.68 6.67
N HIS A 207 9.27 -22.92 5.74
CA HIS A 207 8.70 -21.61 6.04
C HIS A 207 7.55 -21.68 7.05
N ARG A 208 6.70 -22.71 6.97
CA ARG A 208 5.62 -22.89 7.95
C ARG A 208 6.16 -23.24 9.33
N ILE A 209 7.19 -24.09 9.40
CA ILE A 209 7.87 -24.45 10.65
C ILE A 209 8.54 -23.21 11.24
N SER A 210 9.25 -22.40 10.45
CA SER A 210 9.92 -21.20 10.96
C SER A 210 8.95 -20.18 11.56
N GLN A 211 7.74 -20.05 10.99
CA GLN A 211 6.67 -19.22 11.59
C GLN A 211 6.14 -19.77 12.93
N LEU A 212 6.29 -21.07 13.17
CA LEU A 212 5.89 -21.71 14.42
C LEU A 212 7.02 -21.72 15.46
N THR A 213 8.21 -21.25 15.11
CA THR A 213 9.40 -21.25 15.99
C THR A 213 9.97 -19.85 16.23
N THR A 214 9.31 -18.79 15.73
CA THR A 214 9.68 -17.41 16.07
C THR A 214 9.34 -17.11 17.54
N PRO A 215 10.10 -16.23 18.23
CA PRO A 215 9.73 -15.74 19.55
C PRO A 215 8.31 -15.16 19.47
N ASP A 216 7.41 -15.65 20.32
CA ASP A 216 5.95 -15.38 20.30
C ASP A 216 5.12 -16.28 19.37
N SER A 217 5.70 -17.38 18.91
CA SER A 217 4.93 -18.48 18.31
C SER A 217 3.92 -19.06 19.29
N PHE A 218 2.89 -19.75 18.78
CA PHE A 218 1.95 -20.50 19.61
C PHE A 218 2.66 -21.43 20.59
N CYS A 219 3.75 -22.08 20.19
CA CYS A 219 4.53 -22.97 21.06
C CYS A 219 5.23 -22.22 22.20
N ASP A 220 5.75 -21.02 21.93
CA ASP A 220 6.36 -20.17 22.98
C ASP A 220 5.31 -19.58 23.90
N LEU A 221 4.16 -19.14 23.37
CA LEU A 221 3.05 -18.64 24.18
C LEU A 221 2.43 -19.76 25.04
N LEU A 222 2.30 -20.97 24.50
CA LEU A 222 1.85 -22.14 25.25
C LEU A 222 2.86 -22.53 26.32
N SER A 223 4.16 -22.48 26.01
CA SER A 223 5.24 -22.76 26.98
C SER A 223 5.28 -21.72 28.09
N LYS A 224 5.19 -20.42 27.76
CA LYS A 224 5.07 -19.32 28.72
C LYS A 224 3.81 -19.47 29.59
N PHE A 225 2.68 -19.87 29.00
CA PHE A 225 1.42 -20.13 29.73
C PHE A 225 1.54 -21.32 30.68
N ILE A 226 2.13 -22.44 30.23
CA ILE A 226 2.36 -23.64 31.06
C ILE A 226 3.31 -23.31 32.21
N LEU A 227 4.39 -22.57 31.96
CA LEU A 227 5.35 -22.14 32.98
C LEU A 227 4.71 -21.18 34.00
N SER A 228 3.89 -20.23 33.53
CA SER A 228 3.11 -19.33 34.40
C SER A 228 2.16 -20.10 35.33
N ARG A 229 1.50 -21.15 34.83
CA ARG A 229 0.65 -22.01 35.67
C ARG A 229 1.43 -22.87 36.67
N LYS A 230 2.62 -23.35 36.31
CA LYS A 230 3.48 -24.11 37.24
C LYS A 230 4.06 -23.23 38.35
N GLY A 231 4.33 -21.95 38.08
CA GLY A 231 4.77 -20.99 39.09
C GLY A 231 3.71 -20.62 40.14
N LEU A 232 2.41 -20.77 39.82
CA LEU A 232 1.30 -20.53 40.76
C LEU A 232 0.97 -21.74 41.65
N CYS A 233 1.53 -22.92 41.39
CA CYS A 233 1.35 -24.13 42.20
C CYS A 233 2.43 -24.30 43.29
N GLY A 234 3.35 -23.33 43.44
CA GLY A 234 4.51 -23.42 44.33
C GLY A 234 4.44 -22.58 45.61
N VAL A 235 3.26 -22.09 46.01
CA VAL A 235 3.09 -21.46 47.33
C VAL A 235 2.40 -22.48 48.24
N GLN A 236 3.21 -23.36 48.84
CA GLN A 236 2.82 -24.08 50.04
C GLN A 236 3.52 -23.42 51.24
N GLU A 237 2.70 -22.78 52.06
CA GLU A 237 2.72 -22.72 53.53
C GLU A 237 4.11 -22.67 54.20
N GLU A 238 4.50 -21.45 54.61
CA GLU A 238 5.30 -21.26 55.82
C GLU A 238 4.41 -20.56 56.87
N GLU A 239 3.99 -21.33 57.87
CA GLU A 239 3.79 -20.90 59.27
C GLU A 239 4.32 -22.05 60.14
N PRO A 240 4.88 -21.80 61.34
CA PRO A 240 4.55 -20.69 62.25
C PRO A 240 5.70 -19.71 62.57
#